data_AF-A0A2V5QPS1-F1
#
_entry.id   AF-A0A2V5QPS1-F1
#
_cell.length_a   1.000
_cell.length_b   1.000
_cell.length_c   1.000
_cell.angle_alpha   90.00
_cell.angle_beta   90.00
_cell.angle_gamma   90.00
#
_symmetry.space_group_name_H-M   'P 1'
#
loop_
_entity.id
_entity.type
_entity.pdbx_description
1 polymer ?
#
loop_
_entity_poly.entity_id
_entity_poly.type
_entity_poly.pdbx_seq_one_letter_code
_entity_poly.pdbx_strand_id
1 'polypeptide(L)'
;MHWLGRHRVLILSFICIFWTGLIFVGHFFPDTPFLSAPWRGEQSFEDLLRREGRKTPAPHDFVFLGIDQSTLQLPPLTGEEIANNRAFQLITEHPFPWSRQIWALLLDRLFGAGARLVMFDILFNPPNDGDPAFHAALDRYRDKVVVGANFDMENAAQAVTPNNTLIPPPQLLNDRVGFVNFWPDPIDGKIRAVTYRVTDRELADLPPHPSEEIYESLSARALAKIGHANDVPPDFHGHMIRFTALDAFEPRALYEIFDPKFWHANYADGAFFKDKIVMVGPSAQVLHDVFDTPMSPTTFGPALHLQAMAAAMSHDFLKPTPPKAG
;
A
#
# COMPACT_ATOMS: atom_id res chain seq x y z
N MET A 1 52.83 6.51 -43.28
CA MET A 1 51.80 7.55 -43.17
C MET A 1 50.49 6.93 -42.70
N HIS A 2 49.87 7.55 -41.70
CA HIS A 2 48.79 7.04 -40.85
C HIS A 2 47.58 6.44 -41.60
N TRP A 3 47.45 5.10 -41.61
CA TRP A 3 46.23 4.38 -41.98
C TRP A 3 45.02 4.83 -41.13
N LEU A 4 45.28 5.01 -39.83
CA LEU A 4 44.38 5.63 -38.86
C LEU A 4 44.04 7.10 -39.14
N GLY A 5 44.75 7.80 -40.02
CA GLY A 5 44.50 9.20 -40.37
C GLY A 5 43.49 9.37 -41.49
N ARG A 6 43.50 8.46 -42.47
CA ARG A 6 42.68 8.54 -43.68
C ARG A 6 41.22 8.08 -43.47
N HIS A 7 40.97 7.30 -42.41
CA HIS A 7 39.66 6.73 -42.10
C HIS A 7 39.05 7.29 -40.81
N ARG A 8 39.64 8.33 -40.18
CA ARG A 8 39.16 8.89 -38.90
C ARG A 8 37.70 9.27 -38.94
N VAL A 9 37.29 9.92 -40.02
CA VAL A 9 35.90 10.39 -40.19
C VAL A 9 34.96 9.19 -40.33
N LEU A 10 35.34 8.16 -41.10
CA LEU A 10 34.52 6.95 -41.25
C LEU A 10 34.41 6.16 -39.94
N ILE A 11 35.51 6.02 -39.20
CA ILE A 11 35.53 5.36 -37.90
C ILE A 11 34.66 6.15 -36.91
N LEU A 12 34.80 7.47 -36.86
CA LEU A 12 33.98 8.33 -36.00
C LEU A 12 32.50 8.24 -36.37
N SER A 13 32.16 8.31 -37.66
CA SER A 13 30.78 8.15 -38.13
C SER A 13 30.20 6.79 -37.76
N PHE A 14 30.98 5.71 -37.87
CA PHE A 14 30.54 4.37 -37.50
C PHE A 14 30.32 4.26 -35.98
N ILE A 15 31.21 4.83 -35.18
CA ILE A 15 31.05 4.93 -33.72
C ILE A 15 29.78 5.71 -33.39
N CYS A 16 29.55 6.87 -34.00
CA CYS A 16 28.36 7.69 -33.77
C CYS A 16 27.08 6.94 -34.18
N ILE A 17 27.05 6.30 -35.35
CA ILE A 17 25.88 5.52 -35.82
C ILE A 17 25.63 4.35 -34.89
N PHE A 18 26.67 3.62 -34.48
CA PHE A 18 26.55 2.48 -33.57
C PHE A 18 25.98 2.90 -32.21
N TRP A 19 26.55 3.94 -31.58
CA TRP A 19 26.04 4.44 -30.30
C TRP A 19 24.66 5.08 -30.41
N THR A 20 24.37 5.80 -31.49
CA THR A 20 23.02 6.36 -31.73
C THR A 20 22.01 5.23 -31.90
N GLY A 21 22.33 4.20 -32.67
CA GLY A 21 21.50 3.01 -32.82
C GLY A 21 21.31 2.28 -31.49
N LEU A 22 22.37 2.12 -30.69
CA LEU A 22 22.28 1.50 -29.37
C LEU A 22 21.40 2.31 -28.41
N ILE A 23 21.52 3.64 -28.39
CA ILE A 23 20.67 4.54 -27.59
C ILE A 23 19.22 4.46 -28.07
N PHE A 24 19.00 4.45 -29.37
CA PHE A 24 17.66 4.34 -29.95
C PHE A 24 17.02 3.00 -29.58
N VAL A 25 17.75 1.90 -29.70
CA VAL A 25 17.27 0.57 -29.27
C VAL A 25 17.02 0.55 -27.76
N GLY A 26 17.91 1.11 -26.94
CA GLY A 26 17.69 1.22 -25.49
C GLY A 26 16.46 2.07 -25.12
N HIS A 27 16.16 3.12 -25.88
CA HIS A 27 14.99 3.97 -25.67
C HIS A 27 13.66 3.23 -25.96
N PHE A 28 13.61 2.40 -27.00
CA PHE A 28 12.40 1.65 -27.36
C PHE A 28 12.27 0.30 -26.65
N PHE A 29 13.36 -0.21 -26.09
CA PHE A 29 13.39 -1.49 -25.37
C PHE A 29 14.03 -1.34 -23.98
N PRO A 30 13.51 -0.44 -23.12
CA PRO A 30 14.10 -0.12 -21.83
C PRO A 30 14.10 -1.30 -20.85
N ASP A 31 13.29 -2.33 -21.07
CA ASP A 31 13.20 -3.50 -20.20
C ASP A 31 14.20 -4.62 -20.59
N THR A 32 14.93 -4.45 -21.69
CA THR A 32 15.85 -5.48 -22.18
C THR A 32 17.12 -5.56 -21.30
N PRO A 33 17.51 -6.76 -20.83
CA PRO A 33 18.75 -6.95 -20.07
C PRO A 33 19.96 -6.35 -20.81
N PHE A 34 20.89 -5.74 -20.06
CA PHE A 34 22.07 -4.98 -20.53
C PHE A 34 21.79 -3.61 -21.16
N LEU A 35 20.70 -3.43 -21.90
CA LEU A 35 20.30 -2.12 -22.44
C LEU A 35 19.74 -1.17 -21.36
N SER A 36 19.12 -1.75 -20.33
CA SER A 36 18.59 -1.01 -19.18
C SER A 36 19.63 -0.62 -18.11
N ALA A 37 20.90 -0.98 -18.29
CA ALA A 37 21.95 -0.76 -17.30
C ALA A 37 22.15 0.73 -16.92
N PRO A 38 22.10 1.70 -17.85
CA PRO A 38 22.19 3.12 -17.50
C PRO A 38 21.04 3.58 -16.61
N TRP A 39 19.79 3.22 -16.96
CA TRP A 39 18.59 3.54 -16.18
C TRP A 39 18.61 2.89 -14.81
N ARG A 40 19.01 1.60 -14.72
CA ARG A 40 19.19 0.94 -13.42
C ARG A 40 20.24 1.63 -12.54
N GLY A 41 21.32 2.12 -13.14
CA GLY A 41 22.36 2.88 -12.44
C GLY A 41 21.82 4.21 -11.88
N GLU A 42 21.08 4.95 -12.70
CA GLU A 42 20.40 6.18 -12.30
C GLU A 42 19.38 5.93 -11.17
N GLN A 43 18.47 4.97 -11.35
CA GLN A 43 17.48 4.58 -10.34
C GLN A 43 18.13 4.13 -9.03
N SER A 44 19.24 3.38 -9.11
CA SER A 44 19.98 2.95 -7.91
C SER A 44 20.61 4.13 -7.17
N PHE A 45 21.11 5.12 -7.90
CA PHE A 45 21.63 6.34 -7.30
C PHE A 45 20.52 7.20 -6.71
N GLU A 46 19.38 7.33 -7.39
CA GLU A 46 18.20 7.99 -6.82
C GLU A 46 17.71 7.29 -5.54
N ASP A 47 17.69 5.96 -5.52
CA ASP A 47 17.34 5.18 -4.33
C ASP A 47 18.30 5.47 -3.18
N LEU A 48 19.61 5.57 -3.46
CA LEU A 48 20.60 6.00 -2.46
C LEU A 48 20.27 7.40 -1.93
N LEU A 49 19.95 8.35 -2.81
CA LEU A 49 19.55 9.70 -2.40
C LEU A 49 18.24 9.68 -1.57
N ARG A 50 17.31 8.78 -1.87
CA ARG A 50 16.08 8.60 -1.07
C ARG A 50 16.41 8.03 0.31
N ARG A 51 17.35 7.09 0.41
CA ARG A 51 17.80 6.49 1.69
C ARG A 51 18.62 7.42 2.56
N GLU A 52 19.52 8.22 1.98
CA GLU A 52 20.41 9.11 2.73
C GLU A 52 19.84 10.52 2.90
N GLY A 53 18.93 10.93 2.00
CA GLY A 53 18.38 12.27 1.97
C GLY A 53 17.27 12.52 2.98
N ARG A 54 16.65 13.70 2.87
CA ARG A 54 15.49 14.10 3.67
C ARG A 54 14.37 13.04 3.59
N LYS A 55 13.74 12.77 4.72
CA LYS A 55 12.57 11.90 4.86
C LYS A 55 11.30 12.72 5.04
N THR A 56 10.18 12.14 4.62
CA THR A 56 8.86 12.67 4.95
C THR A 56 8.64 12.49 6.46
N PRO A 57 8.17 13.51 7.20
CA PRO A 57 7.82 13.35 8.60
C PRO A 57 6.72 12.31 8.76
N ALA A 58 6.91 11.34 9.65
CA ALA A 58 5.88 10.35 9.96
C ALA A 58 4.79 10.97 10.86
N PRO A 59 3.51 10.92 10.48
CA PRO A 59 2.43 11.38 11.33
C PRO A 59 2.35 10.57 12.63
N HIS A 60 2.37 11.25 13.79
CA HIS A 60 2.35 10.60 15.10
C HIS A 60 1.00 9.98 15.48
N ASP A 61 -0.04 10.26 14.71
CA ASP A 61 -1.40 9.75 14.87
C ASP A 61 -1.67 8.50 14.03
N PHE A 62 -0.70 8.03 13.24
CA PHE A 62 -0.83 6.80 12.46
C PHE A 62 -0.36 5.61 13.29
N VAL A 63 -1.13 4.52 13.26
CA VAL A 63 -0.86 3.28 13.99
C VAL A 63 -1.05 2.10 13.05
N PHE A 64 -0.06 1.22 12.99
CA PHE A 64 -0.19 -0.05 12.29
C PHE A 64 -0.45 -1.19 13.29
N LEU A 65 -1.64 -1.79 13.22
CA LEU A 65 -1.97 -3.05 13.88
C LEU A 65 -1.74 -4.22 12.91
N GLY A 66 -0.66 -4.94 13.15
CA GLY A 66 -0.21 -6.03 12.32
C GLY A 66 -0.83 -7.36 12.72
N ILE A 67 -1.32 -8.11 11.74
CA ILE A 67 -1.50 -9.57 11.84
C ILE A 67 -0.11 -10.19 11.70
N ASP A 68 0.62 -10.17 12.81
CA ASP A 68 1.99 -10.66 12.91
C ASP A 68 2.01 -12.14 13.32
N GLN A 69 3.20 -12.72 13.39
CA GLN A 69 3.35 -14.13 13.76
C GLN A 69 2.79 -14.43 15.15
N SER A 70 2.94 -13.49 16.10
CA SER A 70 2.42 -13.65 17.45
C SER A 70 0.89 -13.59 17.50
N THR A 71 0.24 -12.78 16.66
CA THR A 71 -1.21 -12.77 16.52
C THR A 71 -1.73 -14.06 15.88
N LEU A 72 -1.04 -14.60 14.87
CA LEU A 72 -1.43 -15.85 14.21
C LEU A 72 -1.34 -17.07 15.13
N GLN A 73 -0.39 -17.07 16.06
CA GLN A 73 -0.16 -18.20 16.97
C GLN A 73 -0.82 -18.02 18.34
N LEU A 74 -1.03 -16.77 18.74
CA LEU A 74 -1.28 -16.31 20.11
C LEU A 74 -0.18 -16.74 21.09
N PRO A 75 0.06 -15.97 22.17
CA PRO A 75 0.84 -16.48 23.29
C PRO A 75 0.15 -17.69 23.93
N PRO A 76 0.83 -18.50 24.76
CA PRO A 76 0.18 -19.57 25.51
C PRO A 76 -0.92 -19.01 26.42
N LEU A 77 -2.18 -19.22 26.05
CA LEU A 77 -3.36 -18.81 26.80
C LEU A 77 -3.95 -19.99 27.58
N THR A 78 -4.43 -19.72 28.79
CA THR A 78 -5.20 -20.71 29.57
C THR A 78 -6.59 -20.91 28.97
N GLY A 79 -7.21 -22.07 29.25
CA GLY A 79 -8.58 -22.34 28.81
C GLY A 79 -9.60 -21.34 29.35
N GLU A 80 -9.35 -20.77 30.54
CA GLU A 80 -10.19 -19.72 31.13
C GLU A 80 -10.03 -18.37 30.40
N GLU A 81 -8.80 -17.99 30.03
CA GLU A 81 -8.54 -16.78 29.25
C GLU A 81 -9.21 -16.83 27.88
N ILE A 82 -9.22 -18.01 27.22
CA ILE A 82 -9.94 -18.20 25.95
C ILE A 82 -11.46 -18.18 26.20
N ALA A 83 -11.97 -18.93 27.19
CA ALA A 83 -13.40 -19.02 27.46
C ALA A 83 -14.05 -17.66 27.80
N ASN A 84 -13.29 -16.74 28.42
CA ASN A 84 -13.79 -15.42 28.80
C ASN A 84 -13.54 -14.32 27.74
N ASN A 85 -12.85 -14.63 26.64
CA ASN A 85 -12.53 -13.65 25.60
C ASN A 85 -13.02 -14.11 24.22
N ARG A 86 -14.10 -13.49 23.73
CA ARG A 86 -14.69 -13.85 22.43
C ARG A 86 -13.70 -13.71 21.28
N ALA A 87 -12.82 -12.71 21.29
CA ALA A 87 -11.84 -12.55 20.22
C ALA A 87 -10.84 -13.71 20.19
N PHE A 88 -10.38 -14.17 21.36
CA PHE A 88 -9.48 -15.33 21.45
C PHE A 88 -10.18 -16.62 21.03
N GLN A 89 -11.45 -16.81 21.38
CA GLN A 89 -12.24 -17.94 20.86
C GLN A 89 -12.21 -17.97 19.34
N LEU A 90 -12.53 -16.85 18.69
CA LEU A 90 -12.57 -16.74 17.22
C LEU A 90 -11.21 -16.99 16.57
N ILE A 91 -10.11 -16.53 17.19
CA ILE A 91 -8.75 -16.74 16.66
C ILE A 91 -8.29 -18.20 16.84
N THR A 92 -8.69 -18.85 17.95
CA THR A 92 -8.30 -20.24 18.26
C THR A 92 -9.18 -21.30 17.61
N GLU A 93 -10.36 -20.95 17.09
CA GLU A 93 -11.31 -21.89 16.51
C GLU A 93 -10.78 -22.54 15.22
N HIS A 94 -10.10 -21.76 14.37
CA HIS A 94 -9.42 -22.25 13.18
C HIS A 94 -8.30 -21.29 12.74
N PRO A 95 -7.32 -21.76 11.93
CA PRO A 95 -6.29 -20.90 11.37
C PRO A 95 -6.86 -19.73 10.56
N PHE A 96 -6.07 -18.67 10.44
CA PHE A 96 -6.38 -17.52 9.58
C PHE A 96 -6.68 -18.00 8.14
N PRO A 97 -7.70 -17.45 7.46
CA PRO A 97 -8.56 -16.32 7.83
C PRO A 97 -9.64 -16.67 8.88
N TRP A 98 -9.74 -15.87 9.95
CA TRP A 98 -10.74 -16.05 11.01
C TRP A 98 -12.13 -15.57 10.62
N SER A 99 -13.15 -15.95 11.40
CA SER A 99 -14.49 -15.36 11.32
C SER A 99 -14.44 -13.83 11.30
N ARG A 100 -15.22 -13.19 10.42
CA ARG A 100 -15.30 -11.73 10.31
C ARG A 100 -15.88 -11.05 11.55
N GLN A 101 -16.48 -11.80 12.47
CA GLN A 101 -16.90 -11.27 13.77
C GLN A 101 -15.75 -10.59 14.51
N ILE A 102 -14.50 -11.04 14.33
CA ILE A 102 -13.31 -10.43 14.95
C ILE A 102 -13.14 -8.95 14.56
N TRP A 103 -13.44 -8.60 13.31
CA TRP A 103 -13.29 -7.24 12.80
C TRP A 103 -14.39 -6.31 13.33
N ALA A 104 -15.61 -6.84 13.51
CA ALA A 104 -16.67 -6.10 14.20
C ALA A 104 -16.28 -5.77 15.65
N LEU A 105 -15.72 -6.74 16.38
CA LEU A 105 -15.22 -6.54 17.75
C LEU A 105 -14.07 -5.53 17.79
N LEU A 106 -13.16 -5.59 16.82
CA LEU A 106 -12.06 -4.65 16.68
C LEU A 106 -12.57 -3.21 16.50
N LEU A 107 -13.49 -3.01 15.56
CA LEU A 107 -14.07 -1.68 15.29
C LEU A 107 -14.79 -1.12 16.51
N ASP A 108 -15.64 -1.92 17.17
CA ASP A 108 -16.35 -1.48 18.38
C ASP A 108 -15.36 -1.06 19.49
N ARG A 109 -14.26 -1.80 19.67
CA ARG A 109 -13.24 -1.47 20.68
C ARG A 109 -12.44 -0.23 20.32
N LEU A 110 -11.95 -0.12 19.09
CA LEU A 110 -11.12 1.01 18.66
C LEU A 110 -11.92 2.31 18.60
N PHE A 111 -13.14 2.30 18.05
CA PHE A 111 -13.98 3.49 18.02
C PHE A 111 -14.56 3.84 19.38
N GLY A 112 -14.86 2.85 20.23
CA GLY A 112 -15.19 3.08 21.63
C GLY A 112 -14.06 3.79 22.40
N ALA A 113 -12.81 3.55 22.01
CA ALA A 113 -11.61 4.21 22.52
C ALA A 113 -11.29 5.57 21.85
N GLY A 114 -12.08 5.99 20.86
CA GLY A 114 -11.93 7.29 20.21
C GLY A 114 -11.02 7.32 18.98
N ALA A 115 -10.74 6.18 18.35
CA ALA A 115 -10.06 6.15 17.05
C ALA A 115 -10.78 7.04 16.02
N ARG A 116 -9.99 7.74 15.20
CA ARG A 116 -10.49 8.65 14.16
C ARG A 116 -10.92 7.90 12.91
N LEU A 117 -10.10 6.95 12.47
CA LEU A 117 -10.32 6.14 11.27
C LEU A 117 -9.71 4.75 11.48
N VAL A 118 -10.37 3.71 10.96
CA VAL A 118 -9.79 2.36 10.83
C VAL A 118 -9.79 1.94 9.37
N MET A 119 -8.67 1.42 8.89
CA MET A 119 -8.47 0.97 7.51
C MET A 119 -8.07 -0.50 7.52
N PHE A 120 -8.56 -1.27 6.55
CA PHE A 120 -8.19 -2.67 6.39
C PHE A 120 -7.50 -2.90 5.05
N ASP A 121 -6.20 -3.19 5.12
CA ASP A 121 -5.45 -3.78 4.02
C ASP A 121 -5.60 -5.31 4.07
N ILE A 122 -6.84 -5.75 3.85
CA ILE A 122 -7.26 -7.16 3.89
C ILE A 122 -8.36 -7.32 2.83
N LEU A 123 -8.22 -8.34 1.99
CA LEU A 123 -9.26 -8.71 1.03
C LEU A 123 -10.35 -9.54 1.71
N PHE A 124 -11.56 -8.99 1.76
CA PHE A 124 -12.72 -9.65 2.36
C PHE A 124 -13.53 -10.48 1.34
N ASN A 125 -12.81 -11.34 0.62
CA ASN A 125 -13.34 -12.25 -0.40
C ASN A 125 -12.60 -13.59 -0.30
N PRO A 126 -13.26 -14.76 -0.36
CA PRO A 126 -14.70 -15.03 -0.49
C PRO A 126 -15.54 -14.70 0.78
N PRO A 127 -16.88 -14.91 0.75
CA PRO A 127 -17.70 -14.88 1.95
C PRO A 127 -17.16 -15.74 3.09
N ASN A 128 -17.35 -15.30 4.33
CA ASN A 128 -16.89 -16.01 5.52
C ASN A 128 -17.87 -15.83 6.71
N ASP A 129 -17.76 -16.68 7.71
CA ASP A 129 -18.58 -16.62 8.93
C ASP A 129 -18.45 -15.26 9.60
N GLY A 130 -19.57 -14.71 10.07
CA GLY A 130 -19.61 -13.39 10.70
C GLY A 130 -19.67 -12.20 9.74
N ASP A 131 -19.76 -12.42 8.42
CA ASP A 131 -19.96 -11.35 7.43
C ASP A 131 -21.15 -10.43 7.77
N PRO A 132 -22.35 -10.92 8.17
CA PRO A 132 -23.46 -10.03 8.53
C PRO A 132 -23.15 -9.12 9.73
N ALA A 133 -22.40 -9.62 10.72
CA ALA A 133 -22.00 -8.83 11.88
C ALA A 133 -20.97 -7.76 11.49
N PHE A 134 -20.03 -8.10 10.60
CA PHE A 134 -19.06 -7.15 10.11
C PHE A 134 -19.69 -6.11 9.18
N HIS A 135 -20.62 -6.49 8.32
CA HIS A 135 -21.45 -5.58 7.53
C HIS A 135 -22.14 -4.52 8.41
N ALA A 136 -22.82 -4.97 9.47
CA ALA A 136 -23.48 -4.07 10.41
C ALA A 136 -22.50 -3.10 11.11
N ALA A 137 -21.29 -3.54 11.41
CA ALA A 137 -20.24 -2.67 11.96
C ALA A 137 -19.72 -1.68 10.90
N LEU A 138 -19.50 -2.11 9.66
CA LEU A 138 -19.10 -1.24 8.56
C LEU A 138 -20.15 -0.16 8.27
N ASP A 139 -21.43 -0.48 8.40
CA ASP A 139 -22.53 0.49 8.25
C ASP A 139 -22.57 1.46 9.43
N ARG A 140 -22.42 0.98 10.67
CA ARG A 140 -22.36 1.81 11.88
C ARG A 140 -21.22 2.83 11.83
N TYR A 141 -20.07 2.43 11.33
CA TYR A 141 -18.86 3.25 11.28
C TYR A 141 -18.53 3.75 9.87
N ARG A 142 -19.54 3.90 9.01
CA ARG A 142 -19.39 4.22 7.58
C ARG A 142 -18.41 5.36 7.32
N ASP A 143 -18.51 6.44 8.07
CA ASP A 143 -17.69 7.65 7.88
C ASP A 143 -16.25 7.51 8.40
N LYS A 144 -15.95 6.42 9.11
CA LYS A 144 -14.69 6.19 9.82
C LYS A 144 -13.99 4.89 9.45
N VAL A 145 -14.48 4.15 8.45
CA VAL A 145 -13.89 2.87 8.04
C VAL A 145 -13.66 2.79 6.54
N VAL A 146 -12.54 2.16 6.15
CA VAL A 146 -12.21 1.83 4.75
C VAL A 146 -11.71 0.38 4.67
N VAL A 147 -12.08 -0.35 3.62
CA VAL A 147 -11.66 -1.72 3.35
C VAL A 147 -11.02 -1.83 1.97
N GLY A 148 -10.06 -2.75 1.84
CA GLY A 148 -9.33 -3.01 0.61
C GLY A 148 -10.15 -3.74 -0.45
N ALA A 149 -9.90 -3.37 -1.71
CA ALA A 149 -10.15 -4.17 -2.90
C ALA A 149 -8.84 -4.31 -3.68
N ASN A 150 -8.72 -5.30 -4.55
CA ASN A 150 -7.53 -5.48 -5.38
C ASN A 150 -7.92 -5.62 -6.86
N PHE A 151 -7.09 -5.11 -7.76
CA PHE A 151 -7.14 -5.46 -9.18
C PHE A 151 -6.10 -6.55 -9.46
N ASP A 152 -6.56 -7.71 -9.92
CA ASP A 152 -5.68 -8.79 -10.31
C ASP A 152 -5.10 -8.51 -11.70
N MET A 153 -3.93 -7.90 -11.71
CA MET A 153 -3.25 -7.49 -12.94
C MET A 153 -2.79 -8.68 -13.81
N GLU A 154 -2.66 -9.88 -13.23
CA GLU A 154 -2.34 -11.10 -13.98
C GLU A 154 -3.58 -11.64 -14.71
N ASN A 155 -4.78 -11.30 -14.23
CA ASN A 155 -6.06 -11.74 -14.77
C ASN A 155 -6.87 -10.56 -15.34
N ALA A 156 -6.27 -9.83 -16.28
CA ALA A 156 -6.90 -8.71 -17.01
C ALA A 156 -7.50 -7.64 -16.09
N ALA A 157 -6.76 -7.29 -15.03
CA ALA A 157 -7.17 -6.32 -14.02
C ALA A 157 -8.52 -6.63 -13.36
N GLN A 158 -8.86 -7.92 -13.20
CA GLN A 158 -10.11 -8.33 -12.57
C GLN A 158 -10.22 -7.77 -11.14
N ALA A 159 -11.32 -7.09 -10.85
CA ALA A 159 -11.57 -6.56 -9.51
C ALA A 159 -11.92 -7.69 -8.52
N VAL A 160 -11.13 -7.80 -7.47
CA VAL A 160 -11.35 -8.61 -6.27
C VAL A 160 -11.84 -7.67 -5.16
N THR A 161 -13.16 -7.56 -5.03
CA THR A 161 -13.82 -6.65 -4.08
C THR A 161 -14.29 -7.39 -2.82
N PRO A 162 -14.64 -6.67 -1.73
CA PRO A 162 -15.38 -7.27 -0.63
C PRO A 162 -16.64 -7.97 -1.14
N ASN A 163 -16.94 -9.15 -0.57
CA ASN A 163 -18.09 -9.93 -1.01
C ASN A 163 -19.43 -9.19 -0.78
N ASN A 164 -20.48 -9.62 -1.50
CA ASN A 164 -21.77 -8.95 -1.55
C ASN A 164 -22.50 -8.86 -0.18
N THR A 165 -22.20 -9.76 0.76
CA THR A 165 -22.77 -9.73 2.11
C THR A 165 -22.17 -8.58 2.93
N LEU A 166 -20.89 -8.26 2.70
CA LEU A 166 -20.19 -7.19 3.42
C LEU A 166 -20.48 -5.82 2.83
N ILE A 167 -20.35 -5.68 1.51
CA ILE A 167 -20.63 -4.44 0.80
C ILE A 167 -21.45 -4.79 -0.45
N PRO A 168 -22.72 -4.38 -0.52
CA PRO A 168 -23.53 -4.59 -1.71
C PRO A 168 -22.93 -3.88 -2.93
N PRO A 169 -23.10 -4.45 -4.15
CA PRO A 169 -22.67 -3.81 -5.38
C PRO A 169 -23.41 -2.47 -5.63
N PRO A 170 -22.79 -1.50 -6.34
CA PRO A 170 -21.43 -1.54 -6.90
C PRO A 170 -20.35 -1.26 -5.83
N GLN A 171 -19.47 -2.22 -5.55
CA GLN A 171 -18.52 -2.12 -4.43
C GLN A 171 -17.43 -1.08 -4.64
N LEU A 172 -16.80 -1.02 -5.83
CA LEU A 172 -15.70 -0.08 -6.08
C LEU A 172 -16.11 1.39 -6.01
N LEU A 173 -17.40 1.67 -6.25
CA LEU A 173 -17.97 3.01 -6.14
C LEU A 173 -18.38 3.37 -4.70
N ASN A 174 -18.36 2.40 -3.77
CA ASN A 174 -18.63 2.65 -2.36
C ASN A 174 -17.46 3.44 -1.74
N ASP A 175 -17.76 4.52 -1.01
CA ASP A 175 -16.77 5.39 -0.38
C ASP A 175 -15.95 4.71 0.73
N ARG A 176 -16.36 3.51 1.17
CA ARG A 176 -15.61 2.67 2.10
C ARG A 176 -14.65 1.71 1.40
N VAL A 177 -14.67 1.60 0.07
CA VAL A 177 -13.82 0.66 -0.67
C VAL A 177 -12.76 1.45 -1.41
N GLY A 178 -11.51 1.05 -1.22
CA GLY A 178 -10.39 1.58 -1.99
C GLY A 178 -9.44 0.47 -2.42
N PHE A 179 -8.82 0.61 -3.59
CA PHE A 179 -7.92 -0.41 -4.11
C PHE A 179 -6.56 -0.39 -3.37
N VAL A 180 -5.93 -1.56 -3.23
CA VAL A 180 -4.65 -1.73 -2.49
C VAL A 180 -3.43 -1.82 -3.42
N ASN A 181 -3.64 -1.84 -4.72
CA ASN A 181 -2.59 -1.99 -5.73
C ASN A 181 -1.53 -0.89 -5.66
N PHE A 182 -0.27 -1.32 -5.73
CA PHE A 182 0.87 -0.50 -6.10
C PHE A 182 1.50 -1.09 -7.37
N TRP A 183 1.91 -0.23 -8.29
CA TRP A 183 2.54 -0.66 -9.53
C TRP A 183 4.05 -0.52 -9.40
N PRO A 184 4.80 -1.63 -9.42
CA PRO A 184 6.25 -1.59 -9.34
C PRO A 184 6.85 -0.99 -10.62
N ASP A 185 8.05 -0.43 -10.50
CA ASP A 185 8.83 0.05 -11.63
C ASP A 185 9.15 -1.13 -12.59
N PRO A 186 8.88 -1.01 -13.90
CA PRO A 186 9.06 -2.12 -14.84
C PRO A 186 10.53 -2.55 -15.00
N ILE A 187 11.48 -1.68 -14.66
CA ILE A 187 12.91 -1.94 -14.86
C ILE A 187 13.49 -2.85 -13.77
N ASP A 188 13.11 -2.62 -12.50
CA ASP A 188 13.71 -3.33 -11.36
C ASP A 188 12.71 -3.85 -10.32
N GLY A 189 11.41 -3.68 -10.54
CA GLY A 189 10.36 -4.22 -9.69
C GLY A 189 10.12 -3.43 -8.39
N LYS A 190 10.84 -2.32 -8.15
CA LYS A 190 10.67 -1.56 -6.91
C LYS A 190 9.47 -0.62 -6.97
N ILE A 191 8.77 -0.50 -5.85
CA ILE A 191 7.70 0.48 -5.70
C ILE A 191 8.29 1.81 -5.24
N ARG A 192 8.22 2.79 -6.13
CA ARG A 192 8.70 4.17 -5.92
C ARG A 192 7.59 5.20 -5.96
N ALA A 193 6.46 4.84 -6.56
CA ALA A 193 5.36 5.73 -6.87
C ALA A 193 4.04 5.17 -6.37
N VAL A 194 3.10 6.08 -6.15
CA VAL A 194 1.74 5.77 -5.72
C VAL A 194 0.77 6.34 -6.73
N THR A 195 -0.13 5.49 -7.21
CA THR A 195 -1.29 5.90 -8.01
C THR A 195 -2.49 5.95 -7.07
N TYR A 196 -3.08 7.14 -6.91
CA TYR A 196 -4.20 7.33 -5.97
C TYR A 196 -5.56 7.09 -6.60
N ARG A 197 -5.64 7.16 -7.94
CA ARG A 197 -6.86 7.02 -8.72
C ARG A 197 -6.55 6.27 -10.00
N VAL A 198 -7.46 5.38 -10.38
CA VAL A 198 -7.45 4.70 -11.68
C VAL A 198 -8.84 4.75 -12.27
N THR A 199 -8.95 4.57 -13.58
CA THR A 199 -10.25 4.43 -14.23
C THR A 199 -10.52 2.99 -14.68
N ASP A 200 -11.78 2.63 -14.84
CA ASP A 200 -12.18 1.36 -15.46
C ASP A 200 -11.57 1.19 -16.87
N ARG A 201 -11.39 2.30 -17.59
CA ARG A 201 -10.81 2.31 -18.94
C ARG A 201 -9.30 2.10 -18.92
N GLU A 202 -8.58 2.74 -18.00
CA GLU A 202 -7.14 2.51 -17.82
C GLU A 202 -6.86 1.05 -17.45
N LEU A 203 -7.66 0.47 -16.54
CA LEU A 203 -7.53 -0.93 -16.16
C LEU A 203 -7.80 -1.91 -17.32
N ALA A 204 -8.63 -1.49 -18.28
CA ALA A 204 -8.96 -2.27 -19.48
C ALA A 204 -8.07 -1.96 -20.70
N ASP A 205 -7.01 -1.16 -20.53
CA ASP A 205 -6.16 -0.66 -21.63
C ASP A 205 -6.94 0.06 -22.75
N LEU A 206 -7.99 0.79 -22.38
CA LEU A 206 -8.84 1.54 -23.29
C LEU A 206 -8.55 3.05 -23.25
N PRO A 207 -8.72 3.78 -24.37
CA PRO A 207 -8.58 5.24 -24.38
C PRO A 207 -9.57 5.92 -23.42
N PRO A 208 -9.19 7.07 -22.79
CA PRO A 208 -10.06 7.78 -21.84
C PRO A 208 -11.43 8.16 -22.42
N HIS A 209 -12.44 8.21 -21.56
CA HIS A 209 -13.81 8.59 -21.96
C HIS A 209 -14.51 9.42 -20.87
N PRO A 210 -15.36 10.42 -21.21
CA PRO A 210 -16.04 11.26 -20.21
C PRO A 210 -16.96 10.53 -19.22
N SER A 211 -17.28 9.26 -19.47
CA SER A 211 -18.13 8.42 -18.62
C SER A 211 -17.34 7.32 -17.89
N GLU A 212 -16.02 7.40 -17.87
CA GLU A 212 -15.19 6.45 -17.15
C GLU A 212 -15.46 6.51 -15.65
N GLU A 213 -15.46 5.35 -15.02
CA GLU A 213 -15.64 5.22 -13.58
C GLU A 213 -14.28 5.39 -12.91
N ILE A 214 -14.21 6.29 -11.92
CA ILE A 214 -12.99 6.54 -11.15
C ILE A 214 -13.03 5.70 -9.88
N TYR A 215 -11.97 4.92 -9.69
CA TYR A 215 -11.73 4.17 -8.46
C TYR A 215 -10.60 4.84 -7.68
N GLU A 216 -10.77 4.95 -6.36
CA GLU A 216 -9.78 5.57 -5.48
C GLU A 216 -9.02 4.49 -4.69
N SER A 217 -7.75 4.75 -4.40
CA SER A 217 -6.94 3.85 -3.59
C SER A 217 -7.39 3.83 -2.12
N LEU A 218 -7.02 2.78 -1.39
CA LEU A 218 -7.23 2.68 0.06
C LEU A 218 -6.69 3.92 0.78
N SER A 219 -5.51 4.40 0.39
CA SER A 219 -4.89 5.63 0.92
C SER A 219 -5.70 6.88 0.59
N ALA A 220 -6.20 7.03 -0.65
CA ALA A 220 -7.01 8.18 -1.05
C ALA A 220 -8.35 8.24 -0.29
N ARG A 221 -9.06 7.11 -0.18
CA ARG A 221 -10.30 6.99 0.59
C ARG A 221 -10.12 7.37 2.05
N ALA A 222 -9.03 6.92 2.65
CA ALA A 222 -8.69 7.27 4.02
C ALA A 222 -8.40 8.76 4.20
N LEU A 223 -7.53 9.33 3.35
CA LEU A 223 -7.24 10.76 3.36
C LEU A 223 -8.51 11.59 3.22
N ALA A 224 -9.43 11.19 2.34
CA ALA A 224 -10.72 11.86 2.20
C ALA A 224 -11.54 11.85 3.50
N LYS A 225 -11.64 10.71 4.19
CA LYS A 225 -12.39 10.57 5.45
C LYS A 225 -11.80 11.36 6.62
N ILE A 226 -10.50 11.68 6.59
CA ILE A 226 -9.84 12.51 7.60
C ILE A 226 -9.69 13.99 7.19
N GLY A 227 -10.32 14.42 6.09
CA GLY A 227 -10.33 15.81 5.64
C GLY A 227 -9.13 16.24 4.80
N HIS A 228 -8.34 15.28 4.30
CA HIS A 228 -7.13 15.47 3.49
C HIS A 228 -7.35 15.09 2.01
N ALA A 229 -8.59 15.12 1.52
CA ALA A 229 -8.90 14.83 0.11
C ALA A 229 -8.16 15.75 -0.88
N ASN A 230 -7.94 17.01 -0.49
CA ASN A 230 -7.25 18.00 -1.33
C ASN A 230 -5.73 17.76 -1.43
N ASP A 231 -5.17 16.91 -0.57
CA ASP A 231 -3.75 16.58 -0.58
C ASP A 231 -3.44 15.45 -1.57
N VAL A 232 -4.48 14.72 -2.00
CA VAL A 232 -4.39 13.66 -3.00
C VAL A 232 -4.25 14.28 -4.39
N PRO A 233 -3.22 13.91 -5.18
CA PRO A 233 -3.08 14.35 -6.56
C PRO A 233 -4.35 14.06 -7.39
N PRO A 234 -4.91 15.06 -8.11
CA PRO A 234 -6.19 14.91 -8.78
C PRO A 234 -6.08 14.29 -10.19
N ASP A 235 -5.09 13.43 -10.41
CA ASP A 235 -4.82 12.77 -11.69
C ASP A 235 -4.72 11.24 -11.52
N PHE A 236 -4.45 10.54 -12.62
CA PHE A 236 -4.43 9.07 -12.69
C PHE A 236 -3.01 8.50 -12.82
N HIS A 237 -1.98 9.32 -12.65
CA HIS A 237 -0.59 8.90 -12.84
C HIS A 237 0.06 8.48 -11.52
N GLY A 238 1.12 7.68 -11.62
CA GLY A 238 1.95 7.35 -10.47
C GLY A 238 2.79 8.54 -10.02
N HIS A 239 2.65 8.95 -8.76
CA HIS A 239 3.47 10.00 -8.15
C HIS A 239 4.58 9.38 -7.32
N MET A 240 5.84 9.65 -7.68
CA MET A 240 6.97 9.22 -6.85
C MET A 240 6.88 9.87 -5.48
N ILE A 241 7.02 9.09 -4.41
CA ILE A 241 6.94 9.59 -3.04
C ILE A 241 8.32 9.63 -2.39
N ARG A 242 8.51 10.62 -1.52
CA ARG A 242 9.55 10.55 -0.50
C ARG A 242 9.03 9.71 0.65
N PHE A 243 9.78 8.69 1.03
CA PHE A 243 9.43 7.81 2.15
C PHE A 243 9.78 8.46 3.49
N THR A 244 9.08 8.03 4.54
CA THR A 244 9.43 8.32 5.93
C THR A 244 10.61 7.45 6.39
N ALA A 245 10.98 7.53 7.67
CA ALA A 245 11.99 6.63 8.24
C ALA A 245 11.52 5.16 8.22
N LEU A 246 12.47 4.22 8.22
CA LEU A 246 12.18 2.80 8.09
C LEU A 246 11.32 2.27 9.25
N ASP A 247 11.56 2.77 10.46
CA ASP A 247 10.90 2.42 11.71
C ASP A 247 9.65 3.28 12.01
N ALA A 248 9.21 4.09 11.06
CA ALA A 248 8.10 5.03 11.27
C ALA A 248 6.76 4.34 11.57
N PHE A 249 6.53 3.16 10.99
CA PHE A 249 5.26 2.45 11.05
C PHE A 249 5.47 0.98 11.45
N GLU A 250 6.22 0.76 12.54
CA GLU A 250 6.41 -0.58 13.09
C GLU A 250 5.06 -1.22 13.49
N PRO A 251 4.79 -2.49 13.11
CA PRO A 251 3.55 -3.16 13.44
C PRO A 251 3.46 -3.43 14.95
N ARG A 252 2.27 -3.17 15.49
CA ARG A 252 1.87 -3.63 16.82
C ARG A 252 1.01 -4.87 16.69
N ALA A 253 1.26 -5.88 17.50
CA ALA A 253 0.55 -7.14 17.38
C ALA A 253 -0.96 -6.97 17.65
N LEU A 254 -1.78 -7.35 16.67
CA LEU A 254 -3.22 -7.15 16.71
C LEU A 254 -3.89 -7.82 17.92
N TYR A 255 -3.39 -8.98 18.36
CA TYR A 255 -4.01 -9.72 19.47
C TYR A 255 -3.96 -8.94 20.79
N GLU A 256 -3.00 -8.03 20.97
CA GLU A 256 -2.86 -7.21 22.18
C GLU A 256 -4.07 -6.30 22.42
N ILE A 257 -4.80 -5.94 21.36
CA ILE A 257 -6.03 -5.15 21.46
C ILE A 257 -7.11 -5.91 22.20
N PHE A 258 -7.10 -7.24 22.11
CA PHE A 258 -8.10 -8.09 22.75
C PHE A 258 -7.67 -8.58 24.12
N ASP A 259 -6.37 -8.62 24.42
CA ASP A 259 -5.85 -9.00 25.73
C ASP A 259 -6.04 -7.87 26.75
N PRO A 260 -6.78 -8.07 27.87
CA PRO A 260 -6.95 -7.04 28.89
C PRO A 260 -5.64 -6.53 29.51
N LYS A 261 -4.63 -7.38 29.67
CA LYS A 261 -3.34 -7.02 30.27
C LYS A 261 -2.58 -6.09 29.35
N PHE A 262 -2.48 -6.42 28.06
CA PHE A 262 -1.81 -5.56 27.08
C PHE A 262 -2.62 -4.32 26.73
N TRP A 263 -3.95 -4.42 26.67
CA TRP A 263 -4.84 -3.27 26.52
C TRP A 263 -4.60 -2.21 27.58
N HIS A 264 -4.47 -2.63 28.84
CA HIS A 264 -4.14 -1.73 29.94
C HIS A 264 -2.70 -1.21 29.83
N ALA A 265 -1.72 -2.13 29.77
CA ALA A 265 -0.30 -1.79 29.89
C ALA A 265 0.25 -1.00 28.69
N ASN A 266 -0.12 -1.39 27.47
CA ASN A 266 0.45 -0.81 26.24
C ASN A 266 -0.40 0.33 25.69
N TYR A 267 -1.71 0.34 25.98
CA TYR A 267 -2.66 1.25 25.33
C TYR A 267 -3.44 2.14 26.30
N ALA A 268 -3.11 2.10 27.60
CA ALA A 268 -3.73 2.91 28.65
C ALA A 268 -5.27 2.83 28.59
N ASP A 269 -5.78 1.59 28.54
CA ASP A 269 -7.20 1.26 28.44
C ASP A 269 -7.92 1.89 27.23
N GLY A 270 -7.16 2.15 26.16
CA GLY A 270 -7.65 2.72 24.91
C GLY A 270 -7.33 4.19 24.73
N ALA A 271 -6.86 4.90 25.75
CA ALA A 271 -6.50 6.31 25.63
C ALA A 271 -5.44 6.55 24.54
N PHE A 272 -4.59 5.56 24.27
CA PHE A 272 -3.64 5.59 23.14
C PHE A 272 -4.31 5.78 21.78
N PHE A 273 -5.47 5.17 21.56
CA PHE A 273 -6.17 5.17 20.27
C PHE A 273 -6.98 6.43 19.99
N LYS A 274 -7.10 7.32 20.96
CA LYS A 274 -7.81 8.58 20.77
C LYS A 274 -7.20 9.37 19.62
N ASP A 275 -8.05 9.76 18.67
CA ASP A 275 -7.73 10.52 17.46
C ASP A 275 -6.76 9.81 16.49
N LYS A 276 -6.45 8.51 16.71
CA LYS A 276 -5.55 7.74 15.86
C LYS A 276 -6.20 7.29 14.55
N ILE A 277 -5.39 7.23 13.50
CA ILE A 277 -5.68 6.49 12.27
C ILE A 277 -5.04 5.12 12.39
N VAL A 278 -5.86 4.08 12.33
CA VAL A 278 -5.42 2.71 12.54
C VAL A 278 -5.47 1.95 11.23
N MET A 279 -4.32 1.52 10.74
CA MET A 279 -4.19 0.55 9.65
C MET A 279 -4.16 -0.86 10.23
N VAL A 280 -4.97 -1.76 9.67
CA VAL A 280 -5.02 -3.17 10.03
C VAL A 280 -4.66 -3.99 8.81
N GLY A 281 -3.67 -4.88 8.92
CA GLY A 281 -3.24 -5.68 7.79
C GLY A 281 -2.14 -6.68 8.14
N PRO A 282 -1.70 -7.49 7.17
CA PRO A 282 -0.67 -8.50 7.36
C PRO A 282 0.70 -7.89 7.72
N SER A 283 1.39 -8.53 8.67
CA SER A 283 2.81 -8.24 8.99
C SER A 283 3.62 -9.50 9.30
N ALA A 284 2.99 -10.67 9.30
CA ALA A 284 3.68 -11.95 9.37
C ALA A 284 4.30 -12.28 7.99
N GLN A 285 5.55 -12.74 7.98
CA GLN A 285 6.25 -13.09 6.74
C GLN A 285 5.52 -14.18 5.92
N VAL A 286 4.83 -15.10 6.59
CA VAL A 286 4.04 -16.17 5.95
C VAL A 286 2.85 -15.65 5.14
N LEU A 287 2.41 -14.42 5.38
CA LEU A 287 1.34 -13.77 4.61
C LEU A 287 1.88 -13.11 3.33
N HIS A 288 3.20 -13.06 3.15
CA HIS A 288 3.89 -12.61 1.93
C HIS A 288 3.53 -11.20 1.42
N ASP A 289 2.97 -10.35 2.27
CA ASP A 289 2.59 -8.99 1.90
C ASP A 289 3.72 -7.97 2.19
N VAL A 290 4.81 -8.17 1.47
CA VAL A 290 6.01 -7.33 1.55
C VAL A 290 6.46 -6.93 0.15
N PHE A 291 6.92 -5.69 0.03
CA PHE A 291 7.28 -5.07 -1.24
C PHE A 291 8.68 -4.47 -1.18
N ASP A 292 9.38 -4.57 -2.31
CA ASP A 292 10.68 -3.92 -2.49
C ASP A 292 10.49 -2.43 -2.73
N THR A 293 11.08 -1.60 -1.87
CA THR A 293 11.07 -0.14 -1.97
C THR A 293 12.50 0.37 -1.88
N PRO A 294 12.76 1.64 -2.25
CA PRO A 294 14.08 2.25 -2.07
C PRO A 294 14.60 2.15 -0.62
N MET A 295 13.69 2.10 0.36
CA MET A 295 14.02 2.07 1.79
C MET A 295 14.33 0.66 2.31
N SER A 296 13.58 -0.34 1.86
CA SER A 296 13.73 -1.72 2.31
C SER A 296 13.13 -2.71 1.30
N PRO A 297 13.78 -3.86 1.06
CA PRO A 297 13.25 -4.91 0.20
C PRO A 297 12.01 -5.63 0.79
N THR A 298 11.69 -5.38 2.06
CA THR A 298 10.62 -6.07 2.79
C THR A 298 9.68 -5.08 3.48
N THR A 299 9.29 -4.02 2.77
CA THR A 299 8.33 -3.04 3.31
C THR A 299 6.93 -3.66 3.32
N PHE A 300 6.25 -3.71 4.47
CA PHE A 300 4.89 -4.25 4.56
C PHE A 300 3.88 -3.44 3.72
N GLY A 301 2.95 -4.12 3.03
CA GLY A 301 1.85 -3.48 2.29
C GLY A 301 1.07 -2.42 3.09
N PRO A 302 0.63 -2.73 4.33
CA PRO A 302 -0.09 -1.76 5.15
C PRO A 302 0.76 -0.55 5.52
N ALA A 303 2.06 -0.75 5.76
CA ALA A 303 2.98 0.34 6.01
C ALA A 303 3.17 1.20 4.76
N LEU A 304 3.21 0.62 3.56
CA LEU A 304 3.31 1.34 2.30
C LEU A 304 2.10 2.26 2.06
N HIS A 305 0.89 1.84 2.44
CA HIS A 305 -0.28 2.72 2.44
C HIS A 305 -0.14 3.92 3.39
N LEU A 306 0.45 3.73 4.58
CA LEU A 306 0.74 4.82 5.53
C LEU A 306 1.83 5.76 5.00
N GLN A 307 2.85 5.22 4.32
CA GLN A 307 3.89 5.99 3.61
C GLN A 307 3.26 6.90 2.54
N ALA A 308 2.35 6.33 1.72
CA ALA A 308 1.61 7.08 0.72
C ALA A 308 0.82 8.24 1.36
N MET A 309 0.04 7.95 2.40
CA MET A 309 -0.75 8.96 3.10
C MET A 309 0.13 10.07 3.68
N ALA A 310 1.26 9.73 4.32
CA ALA A 310 2.20 10.70 4.87
C ALA A 310 2.80 11.61 3.78
N ALA A 311 3.17 11.05 2.63
CA ALA A 311 3.71 11.79 1.50
C ALA A 311 2.67 12.75 0.89
N ALA A 312 1.41 12.32 0.75
CA ALA A 312 0.33 13.17 0.27
C ALA A 312 0.08 14.36 1.23
N MET A 313 -0.12 14.09 2.52
CA MET A 313 -0.37 15.13 3.53
C MET A 313 0.78 16.14 3.67
N SER A 314 2.01 15.72 3.39
CA SER A 314 3.19 16.59 3.44
C SER A 314 3.52 17.24 2.09
N HIS A 315 2.77 16.92 1.03
CA HIS A 315 3.08 17.24 -0.36
C HIS A 315 4.51 16.87 -0.79
N ASP A 316 5.04 15.77 -0.23
CA ASP A 316 6.43 15.34 -0.37
C ASP A 316 6.62 14.40 -1.58
N PHE A 317 6.12 14.84 -2.73
CA PHE A 317 6.28 14.14 -4.01
C PHE A 317 7.63 14.46 -4.66
N LEU A 318 8.25 13.43 -5.24
CA LEU A 318 9.48 13.53 -6.00
C LEU A 318 9.16 13.68 -7.48
N LYS A 319 9.99 14.43 -8.19
CA LYS A 319 9.89 14.59 -9.64
C LYS A 319 11.13 13.99 -10.29
N PRO A 320 10.99 13.32 -11.44
CA PRO A 320 12.15 12.88 -12.19
C PRO A 320 12.98 14.08 -12.61
N THR A 321 14.28 13.88 -12.80
CA THR A 321 15.15 14.92 -13.36
C THR A 321 14.59 15.36 -14.72
N PRO A 322 14.32 16.67 -14.94
CA PRO A 322 13.76 17.12 -16.21
C PRO A 322 14.68 16.70 -17.37
N PRO A 323 14.13 16.21 -18.50
CA PRO A 323 14.94 15.82 -19.67
C PRO A 323 15.70 16.99 -20.31
N LYS A 324 15.44 18.24 -19.89
CA LYS A 324 16.16 19.44 -20.31
C LYS A 324 17.01 19.98 -19.16
N ALA A 325 18.26 19.55 -19.12
CA ALA A 325 19.32 20.30 -18.48
C ALA A 325 20.05 21.09 -19.59
N GLY A 326 19.76 22.40 -19.70
CA GLY A 326 20.58 23.38 -20.43
C GLY A 326 20.61 23.27 -21.95
#